data_AF-A0A941HQ11-F1
#
_entry.id   AF-A0A941HQ11-F1
#
_cell.length_a   1.000
_cell.length_b   1.000
_cell.length_c   1.000
_cell.angle_alpha   90.00
_cell.angle_beta   90.00
_cell.angle_gamma   90.00
#
_symmetry.space_group_name_H-M   'P 1'
#
loop_
_entity.id
_entity.type
_entity.pdbx_description
1 polymer ?
#
loop_
_entity_poly.entity_id
_entity_poly.type
_entity_poly.pdbx_seq_one_letter_code
_entity_poly.pdbx_strand_id
1 'polypeptide(L)'
;MVRRKKLSGQMSLALVLYTLLVLSLLLTLSAEGFRGKKMRAEREAMLRFDYGVEGYFLLLASGALEFSGDTAYGRVPGEGLEAFPPPGDYVQVTTGEEEIILEGYFQGKLRTTYAIPIP
;
A
#
# COMPACT_ATOMS: atom_id res chain seq x y z
N MET A 1 -13.11 71.66 9.64
CA MET A 1 -13.23 70.78 8.45
C MET A 1 -12.52 69.45 8.77
N VAL A 2 -13.25 68.43 9.21
CA VAL A 2 -12.67 67.19 9.74
C VAL A 2 -12.53 66.17 8.59
N ARG A 3 -11.30 65.85 8.19
CA ARG A 3 -11.01 64.78 7.21
C ARG A 3 -11.42 63.43 7.80
N ARG A 4 -12.56 62.90 7.38
CA ARG A 4 -12.96 61.51 7.69
C ARG A 4 -11.93 60.56 7.06
N LYS A 5 -11.19 59.87 7.92
CA LYS A 5 -10.14 58.90 7.58
C LYS A 5 -10.75 57.74 6.78
N LYS A 6 -10.35 57.59 5.51
CA LYS A 6 -10.59 56.42 4.63
C LYS A 6 -9.81 55.17 5.10
N LEU A 7 -9.77 54.92 6.41
CA LEU A 7 -8.95 53.85 7.00
C LEU A 7 -9.72 52.52 7.16
N SER A 8 -11.05 52.51 7.04
CA SER A 8 -11.85 51.30 7.24
C SER A 8 -11.68 50.26 6.14
N GLY A 9 -11.65 50.67 4.87
CA GLY A 9 -11.59 49.74 3.72
C GLY A 9 -10.25 49.04 3.53
N GLN A 10 -9.14 49.66 3.94
CA GLN A 10 -7.80 49.06 3.86
C GLN A 10 -7.57 48.04 4.98
N MET A 11 -8.09 48.30 6.19
CA MET A 11 -8.00 47.35 7.30
C MET A 11 -8.85 46.09 7.05
N SER A 12 -10.01 46.22 6.41
CA SER A 12 -10.82 45.06 6.02
C SER A 12 -10.15 44.20 4.95
N LEU A 13 -9.47 44.81 3.97
CA LEU A 13 -8.75 44.05 2.94
C LEU A 13 -7.54 43.31 3.52
N ALA A 14 -6.78 43.96 4.39
CA ALA A 14 -5.64 43.34 5.06
C ALA A 14 -6.08 42.15 5.95
N LEU A 15 -7.20 42.28 6.65
CA LEU A 15 -7.77 41.20 7.45
C LEU A 15 -8.18 40.00 6.57
N VAL A 16 -8.85 40.25 5.45
CA VAL A 16 -9.25 39.20 4.50
C VAL A 16 -8.03 38.47 3.94
N LEU A 17 -7.01 39.22 3.48
CA LEU A 17 -5.77 38.64 2.98
C LEU A 17 -5.05 37.81 4.05
N TYR A 18 -5.00 38.32 5.28
CA TYR A 18 -4.42 37.59 6.41
C TYR A 18 -5.18 36.28 6.70
N THR A 19 -6.52 36.33 6.74
CA THR A 19 -7.33 35.12 6.96
C THR A 19 -7.15 34.09 5.84
N LEU A 20 -7.06 34.52 4.58
CA LEU A 20 -6.80 33.63 3.45
C LEU A 20 -5.42 32.97 3.54
N LEU A 21 -4.41 33.72 3.99
CA LEU A 21 -3.05 33.23 4.17
C LEU A 21 -2.95 32.22 5.33
N VAL A 22 -3.64 32.49 6.44
CA VAL A 22 -3.74 31.53 7.55
C VAL A 22 -4.48 30.27 7.11
N LEU A 23 -5.57 30.40 6.34
CA LEU A 23 -6.34 29.27 5.85
C LEU A 23 -5.51 28.39 4.90
N SER A 24 -4.77 29.00 3.97
CA SER A 24 -3.90 28.25 3.04
C SER A 24 -2.79 27.51 3.78
N LEU A 25 -2.18 28.13 4.80
CA LEU A 25 -1.17 27.50 5.63
C LEU A 25 -1.72 26.28 6.38
N LEU A 26 -2.90 26.40 7.00
CA LEU A 26 -3.55 25.30 7.71
C LEU A 26 -3.92 24.14 6.76
N LEU A 27 -4.35 24.44 5.54
CA LEU A 27 -4.63 23.44 4.52
C LEU A 27 -3.37 22.70 4.06
N THR A 28 -2.26 23.41 3.85
CA THR A 28 -0.98 22.79 3.45
C THR A 28 -0.44 21.87 4.55
N LEU A 29 -0.43 22.33 5.81
CA LEU A 29 0.00 21.52 6.95
C LEU A 29 -0.86 20.26 7.13
N SER A 30 -2.17 20.39 6.93
CA SER A 30 -3.10 19.26 6.98
C SER A 30 -2.85 18.27 5.83
N ALA A 31 -2.64 18.76 4.61
CA ALA A 31 -2.36 17.93 3.45
C ALA A 31 -1.05 17.13 3.59
N GLU A 32 -0.01 17.73 4.15
CA GLU A 32 1.27 17.07 4.44
C GLU A 32 1.11 15.97 5.52
N GLY A 33 0.37 16.26 6.59
CA GLY A 33 0.06 15.26 7.63
C GLY A 33 -0.73 14.07 7.09
N PHE A 34 -1.68 14.29 6.18
CA PHE A 34 -2.44 13.23 5.51
C PHE A 34 -1.56 12.40 4.55
N ARG A 35 -0.66 13.05 3.80
CA ARG A 35 0.29 12.36 2.91
C ARG A 35 1.22 11.44 3.69
N GLY A 36 1.77 11.91 4.81
CA GLY A 36 2.64 11.10 5.66
C GLY A 36 1.95 9.85 6.21
N LYS A 37 0.70 10.00 6.69
CA LYS A 37 -0.11 8.86 7.15
C LYS A 37 -0.41 7.85 6.04
N LYS A 38 -0.77 8.33 4.85
CA LYS A 38 -1.06 7.47 3.69
C LYS A 38 0.18 6.70 3.25
N MET A 39 1.33 7.37 3.09
CA MET A 39 2.58 6.70 2.70
C MET A 39 3.02 5.66 3.73
N ARG A 40 2.82 5.95 5.03
CA ARG A 40 3.11 4.99 6.09
C ARG A 40 2.20 3.77 6.03
N ALA A 41 0.89 3.97 5.86
CA ALA A 41 -0.07 2.88 5.71
C ALA A 41 0.22 2.00 4.49
N GLU A 42 0.58 2.62 3.36
CA GLU A 42 0.97 1.90 2.14
C GLU A 42 2.24 1.06 2.38
N ARG A 43 3.26 1.62 3.05
CA ARG A 43 4.47 0.88 3.40
C ARG A 43 4.22 -0.25 4.39
N GLU A 44 3.38 -0.03 5.39
CA GLU A 44 3.02 -1.06 6.38
C GLU A 44 2.22 -2.20 5.72
N ALA A 45 1.28 -1.89 4.81
CA ALA A 45 0.55 -2.89 4.03
C ALA A 45 1.50 -3.69 3.14
N MET A 46 2.43 -3.02 2.49
CA MET A 46 3.43 -3.62 1.63
C MET A 46 4.38 -4.55 2.40
N LEU A 47 4.86 -4.15 3.58
CA LEU A 47 5.67 -5.01 4.44
C LEU A 47 4.89 -6.23 4.93
N ARG A 48 3.62 -6.05 5.32
CA ARG A 48 2.76 -7.17 5.72
C ARG A 48 2.55 -8.16 4.58
N PHE A 49 2.42 -7.65 3.36
CA PHE A 49 2.35 -8.48 2.17
C PHE A 49 3.62 -9.31 2.01
N ASP A 50 4.80 -8.66 2.03
CA ASP A 50 6.10 -9.32 1.87
C ASP A 50 6.30 -10.44 2.91
N TYR A 51 5.97 -10.17 4.19
CA TYR A 51 6.00 -11.20 5.24
C TYR A 51 5.03 -12.36 5.01
N GLY A 52 3.87 -12.08 4.41
CA GLY A 52 2.92 -13.11 4.05
C GLY A 52 3.47 -14.05 2.97
N VAL A 53 4.10 -13.49 1.92
CA VAL A 53 4.75 -14.29 0.87
C VAL A 53 5.88 -15.13 1.46
N GLU A 54 6.71 -14.57 2.35
CA GLU A 54 7.74 -15.32 3.07
C GLU A 54 7.16 -16.48 3.89
N GLY A 55 5.99 -16.29 4.50
CA GLY A 55 5.26 -17.37 5.17
C GLY A 55 4.94 -18.53 4.23
N TYR A 56 4.42 -18.24 3.03
CA TYR A 56 4.17 -19.27 2.00
C TYR A 56 5.46 -19.95 1.54
N PHE A 57 6.54 -19.19 1.34
CA PHE A 57 7.84 -19.73 1.00
C PHE A 57 8.31 -20.76 2.03
N LEU A 58 8.24 -20.42 3.32
CA LEU A 58 8.64 -21.34 4.41
C LEU A 58 7.74 -22.59 4.46
N LEU A 59 6.44 -22.44 4.26
CA LEU A 59 5.52 -23.57 4.26
C LEU A 59 5.77 -24.51 3.07
N LEU A 60 5.99 -23.97 1.87
CA LEU A 60 6.36 -24.76 0.68
C LEU A 60 7.71 -25.45 0.86
N ALA A 61 8.73 -24.71 1.29
CA ALA A 61 10.09 -25.25 1.49
C ALA A 61 10.14 -26.33 2.59
N SER A 62 9.25 -26.26 3.58
CA SER A 62 9.14 -27.30 4.62
C SER A 62 8.30 -28.52 4.19
N GLY A 63 7.63 -28.47 3.04
CA GLY A 63 6.67 -29.48 2.59
C GLY A 63 5.37 -29.50 3.39
N ALA A 64 5.10 -28.48 4.21
CA ALA A 64 3.88 -28.39 5.02
C ALA A 64 2.66 -27.87 4.24
N LEU A 65 2.88 -27.28 3.06
CA LEU A 65 1.81 -26.79 2.18
C LEU A 65 1.60 -27.74 1.01
N GLU A 66 0.49 -28.45 1.04
CA GLU A 66 0.03 -29.28 -0.08
C GLU A 66 -0.80 -28.43 -1.05
N PHE A 67 -0.64 -28.69 -2.35
CA PHE A 67 -1.49 -28.11 -3.39
C PHE A 67 -1.63 -29.07 -4.56
N SER A 68 -2.70 -28.90 -5.32
CA SER A 68 -3.03 -29.77 -6.45
C SER A 68 -2.92 -29.02 -7.77
N GLY A 69 -2.24 -29.61 -8.74
CA GLY A 69 -2.10 -29.08 -10.10
C GLY A 69 -0.78 -28.36 -10.35
N ASP A 70 -0.63 -27.83 -11.57
CA ASP A 70 0.60 -27.14 -12.01
C ASP A 70 0.67 -25.69 -11.51
N THR A 71 -0.48 -25.10 -11.15
CA THR A 71 -0.56 -23.74 -10.64
C THR A 71 -1.66 -23.63 -9.59
N ALA A 72 -1.37 -22.94 -8.49
CA ALA A 72 -2.30 -22.69 -7.41
C ALA A 72 -2.11 -21.28 -6.82
N TYR A 73 -3.14 -20.73 -6.18
CA TYR A 73 -3.19 -19.33 -5.76
C TYR A 73 -3.60 -19.18 -4.30
N GLY A 74 -2.99 -18.26 -3.56
CA GLY A 74 -3.29 -18.04 -2.14
C GLY A 74 -3.55 -16.58 -1.80
N ARG A 75 -4.29 -16.32 -0.72
CA ARG A 75 -4.47 -14.97 -0.17
C ARG A 75 -3.50 -14.72 0.98
N VAL A 76 -3.06 -13.46 1.13
CA VAL A 76 -2.18 -13.05 2.22
C VAL A 76 -2.99 -12.43 3.38
N PRO A 77 -2.84 -12.91 4.65
CA PRO A 77 -2.13 -14.11 5.12
C PRO A 77 -3.06 -15.29 5.47
N GLY A 78 -2.68 -16.51 5.09
CA GLY A 78 -3.03 -17.75 5.81
C GLY A 78 -4.24 -18.57 5.32
N GLU A 79 -4.63 -18.44 4.06
CA GLU A 79 -5.62 -19.35 3.46
C GLU A 79 -4.89 -20.46 2.68
N GLY A 80 -5.58 -21.59 2.43
CA GLY A 80 -5.04 -22.64 1.56
C GLY A 80 -4.83 -22.15 0.12
N LEU A 81 -4.26 -23.00 -0.72
CA LEU A 81 -4.12 -22.70 -2.14
C LEU A 81 -5.38 -23.11 -2.91
N GLU A 82 -5.85 -22.21 -3.77
CA GLU A 82 -7.02 -22.33 -4.63
C GLU A 82 -6.62 -22.46 -6.10
N ALA A 83 -7.54 -22.94 -6.95
CA ALA A 83 -7.29 -23.12 -8.39
C ALA A 83 -7.39 -21.81 -9.20
N PHE A 84 -7.91 -20.73 -8.62
CA PHE A 84 -8.15 -19.46 -9.32
C PHE A 84 -7.55 -18.28 -8.55
N PRO A 85 -7.08 -17.24 -9.24
CA PRO A 85 -6.49 -16.07 -8.59
C PRO A 85 -7.56 -15.29 -7.80
N PRO A 86 -7.35 -15.05 -6.49
CA PRO A 86 -8.28 -14.27 -5.71
C PRO A 86 -8.16 -12.77 -6.06
N PRO A 87 -9.22 -11.98 -5.81
CA PRO A 87 -9.15 -10.54 -6.05
C PRO A 87 -8.22 -9.86 -5.05
N GLY A 88 -7.45 -8.88 -5.51
CA GLY A 88 -6.58 -8.04 -4.67
C GLY A 88 -5.14 -8.54 -4.62
N ASP A 89 -4.60 -8.63 -3.42
CA ASP A 89 -3.24 -9.10 -3.16
C ASP A 89 -3.24 -10.64 -3.03
N TYR A 90 -2.35 -11.30 -3.75
CA TYR A 90 -2.32 -12.76 -3.80
C TYR A 90 -0.92 -13.31 -4.04
N VAL A 91 -0.78 -14.61 -3.80
CA VAL A 91 0.38 -15.40 -4.21
C VAL A 91 -0.04 -16.38 -5.30
N GLN A 92 0.87 -16.64 -6.24
CA GLN A 92 0.75 -17.68 -7.25
C GLN A 92 1.91 -18.65 -7.04
N VAL A 93 1.60 -19.93 -7.02
CA VAL A 93 2.55 -21.03 -6.92
C VAL A 93 2.48 -21.81 -8.20
N THR A 94 3.61 -21.99 -8.89
CA THR A 94 3.70 -22.71 -10.15
C THR A 94 4.73 -23.82 -10.00
N THR A 95 4.36 -25.06 -10.32
CA THR A 95 5.28 -26.20 -10.29
C THR A 95 6.01 -26.28 -11.64
N GLY A 96 7.34 -26.22 -11.60
CA GLY A 96 8.23 -26.50 -12.71
C GLY A 96 8.82 -27.91 -12.64
N GLU A 97 9.72 -28.24 -13.57
CA GLU A 97 10.37 -29.56 -13.62
C GLU A 97 11.38 -29.77 -12.47
N GLU A 98 12.11 -28.72 -12.08
CA GLU A 98 13.19 -28.79 -11.07
C GLU A 98 12.91 -27.90 -9.83
N GLU A 99 11.94 -26.99 -9.94
CA GLU A 99 11.66 -25.98 -8.91
C GLU A 99 10.18 -25.61 -8.85
N ILE A 100 9.75 -25.14 -7.69
CA ILE A 100 8.46 -24.49 -7.47
C ILE A 100 8.71 -22.98 -7.46
N ILE A 101 7.97 -22.25 -8.30
CA ILE A 101 8.04 -20.79 -8.40
C ILE A 101 6.88 -20.20 -7.59
N LEU A 102 7.22 -19.40 -6.58
CA LEU A 102 6.27 -18.63 -5.78
C LEU A 102 6.36 -17.15 -6.15
N GLU A 103 5.27 -16.60 -6.68
CA GLU A 103 5.14 -15.21 -7.11
C GLU A 103 4.16 -14.46 -6.21
N GLY A 104 4.57 -13.29 -5.71
CA GLY A 104 3.73 -12.39 -4.92
C GLY A 104 3.24 -11.22 -5.76
N TYR A 105 1.92 -11.07 -5.86
CA TYR A 105 1.24 -9.96 -6.52
C TYR A 105 0.62 -9.00 -5.49
N PHE A 106 1.14 -7.78 -5.42
CA PHE A 106 0.60 -6.70 -4.60
C PHE A 106 -0.08 -5.66 -5.49
N GLN A 107 -1.36 -5.37 -5.24
CA GLN A 107 -2.18 -4.46 -6.03
C GLN A 107 -2.15 -4.80 -7.54
N GLY A 108 -2.16 -6.09 -7.87
CA GLY A 108 -2.13 -6.60 -9.25
C GLY A 108 -0.78 -6.49 -9.96
N LYS A 109 0.31 -6.17 -9.25
CA LYS A 109 1.67 -6.13 -9.81
C LYS A 109 2.56 -7.17 -9.15
N LEU A 110 3.31 -7.90 -9.98
CA LEU A 110 4.36 -8.80 -9.50
C LEU A 110 5.39 -7.99 -8.72
N ARG A 111 5.73 -8.48 -7.53
CA ARG A 111 6.59 -7.78 -6.58
C ARG A 111 7.77 -8.63 -6.13
N THR A 112 7.50 -9.87 -5.79
CA THR A 112 8.50 -10.79 -5.23
C THR A 112 8.36 -12.13 -5.92
N THR A 113 9.48 -12.76 -6.21
CA THR A 113 9.53 -14.10 -6.77
C THR A 113 10.54 -14.91 -5.96
N TYR A 114 10.12 -16.09 -5.50
CA TYR A 114 10.98 -17.08 -4.89
C TYR A 114 11.00 -18.33 -5.78
N ALA A 115 12.19 -18.90 -5.94
CA ALA A 115 12.40 -20.20 -6.56
C ALA A 115 12.76 -21.19 -5.46
N ILE A 116 11.98 -22.26 -5.34
CA ILE A 116 12.15 -23.29 -4.31
C ILE A 116 12.56 -24.58 -5.03
N PRO A 117 13.79 -25.08 -4.85
CA PRO A 117 14.20 -26.32 -5.48
C PRO A 117 13.36 -27.49 -4.95
N ILE A 118 12.94 -28.38 -5.85
CA ILE A 118 12.27 -29.62 -5.45
C ILE A 118 13.35 -30.60 -5.00
N PRO A 119 13.31 -31.09 -3.74
CA PRO A 119 14.29 -32.04 -3.22
C PRO A 119 14.19 -33.44 -3.86
#